data_AF-A0A9P7LAT4-F1
#
_entry.id   AF-A0A9P7LAT4-F1
#
_cell.length_a   1.000
_cell.length_b   1.000
_cell.length_c   1.000
_cell.angle_alpha   90.00
_cell.angle_beta   90.00
_cell.angle_gamma   90.00
#
_symmetry.space_group_name_H-M   'P 1'
#
loop_
_entity.id
_entity.type
_entity.pdbx_description
1 polymer ?
#
loop_
_entity_poly.entity_id
_entity_poly.type
_entity_poly.pdbx_seq_one_letter_code
_entity_poly.pdbx_strand_id
1 'polypeptide(L)'
;MGVVATHLTSPDKKLLSPDSIYIDAEEGLRERSRLHVKNGTKPEEFARLVVKDVLKKKTALSKGEYIWRGTNAYIVWLLNAIGWRKIFDGISEGGVGLTKDVKKSIQNKGQGILPKAS
;
A
#
# COMPACT_ATOMS: atom_id res chain seq x y z
N MET A 1 -4.95 3.89 2.84
CA MET A 1 -5.67 3.45 1.61
C MET A 1 -6.74 2.46 2.01
N GLY A 2 -7.87 2.43 1.31
CA GLY A 2 -8.83 1.34 1.47
C GLY A 2 -8.21 0.02 1.08
N VAL A 3 -8.30 -1.00 1.94
CA VAL A 3 -7.83 -2.35 1.61
C VAL A 3 -9.01 -3.19 1.15
N VAL A 4 -8.91 -3.76 -0.04
CA VAL A 4 -9.91 -4.64 -0.64
C VAL A 4 -9.25 -6.00 -0.90
N ALA A 5 -9.90 -7.07 -0.46
CA ALA A 5 -9.43 -8.45 -0.59
C ALA A 5 -9.60 -8.96 -2.04
N THR A 6 -8.88 -8.34 -2.97
CA THR A 6 -8.84 -8.74 -4.39
C THR A 6 -7.81 -9.85 -4.61
N HIS A 7 -7.90 -10.53 -5.77
CA HIS A 7 -6.90 -11.52 -6.19
C HIS A 7 -5.65 -10.91 -6.86
N LEU A 8 -5.47 -9.59 -6.79
CA LEU A 8 -4.33 -8.89 -7.40
C LEU A 8 -3.01 -9.17 -6.66
N THR A 9 -3.09 -9.44 -5.35
CA THR A 9 -1.95 -9.80 -4.51
C THR A 9 -2.16 -11.20 -3.95
N SER A 10 -1.13 -12.04 -3.97
CA SER A 10 -1.17 -13.39 -3.41
C SER A 10 0.07 -13.63 -2.55
N PRO A 11 -0.08 -14.14 -1.32
CA PRO A 11 1.06 -14.43 -0.46
C PRO A 11 1.89 -15.62 -0.97
N ASP A 12 1.32 -16.47 -1.82
CA ASP A 12 1.95 -17.72 -2.25
C ASP A 12 2.78 -17.55 -3.54
N LYS A 13 2.70 -16.38 -4.18
CA LYS A 13 3.52 -16.05 -5.35
C LYS A 13 4.86 -15.47 -4.92
N LYS A 14 5.91 -15.78 -5.68
CA LYS A 14 7.13 -14.96 -5.67
C LYS A 14 6.77 -13.57 -6.19
N LEU A 15 7.06 -12.55 -5.39
CA LEU A 15 6.72 -11.17 -5.70
C LEU A 15 7.91 -10.44 -6.32
N LEU A 16 9.12 -10.87 -6.00
CA LEU A 16 10.35 -10.24 -6.46
C LEU A 16 11.30 -11.27 -7.09
N SER A 17 12.12 -10.81 -8.04
CA SER A 17 13.23 -11.62 -8.56
C SER A 17 14.27 -11.82 -7.46
N PRO A 18 14.93 -12.99 -7.33
CA PRO A 18 16.03 -13.21 -6.39
C PRO A 18 17.16 -12.17 -6.52
N ASP A 19 17.35 -11.64 -7.73
CA ASP A 19 18.41 -10.69 -8.06
C ASP A 19 18.01 -9.23 -7.74
N SER A 20 16.79 -9.02 -7.25
CA SER A 20 16.27 -7.70 -6.91
C SER A 20 16.99 -7.12 -5.69
N ILE A 21 17.34 -5.84 -5.76
CA ILE A 21 17.83 -5.09 -4.58
C ILE A 21 16.79 -5.02 -3.44
N TYR A 22 15.52 -5.25 -3.76
CA TYR A 22 14.40 -5.23 -2.83
C TYR A 22 14.04 -6.61 -2.26
N ILE A 23 14.80 -7.66 -2.58
CA ILE A 23 14.45 -9.05 -2.21
C ILE A 23 14.21 -9.22 -0.70
N ASP A 24 14.95 -8.49 0.13
CA ASP A 24 14.81 -8.54 1.60
C ASP A 24 13.49 -7.93 2.11
N ALA A 25 12.74 -7.20 1.27
CA ALA A 25 11.40 -6.72 1.58
C ALA A 25 10.30 -7.72 1.17
N GLU A 26 10.64 -8.84 0.52
CA GLU A 26 9.65 -9.80 0.00
C GLU A 26 8.77 -10.39 1.11
N GLU A 27 9.35 -10.68 2.28
CA GLU A 27 8.59 -11.20 3.42
C GLU A 27 7.52 -10.19 3.90
N GLY A 28 7.87 -8.91 3.99
CA GLY A 28 6.93 -7.86 4.35
C GLY A 28 5.82 -7.66 3.29
N LEU A 29 6.14 -7.82 2.00
CA LEU A 29 5.15 -7.80 0.93
C LEU A 29 4.21 -9.02 0.97
N ARG A 30 4.74 -10.19 1.33
CA ARG A 30 3.96 -11.41 1.53
C ARG A 30 3.01 -11.28 2.72
N GLU A 31 3.50 -10.74 3.84
CA GLU A 31 2.67 -10.53 5.02
C GLU A 31 1.59 -9.49 4.77
N ARG A 32 1.92 -8.39 4.05
CA ARG A 32 0.91 -7.44 3.57
C ARG A 32 -0.18 -8.11 2.74
N SER A 33 0.21 -9.02 1.85
CA SER A 33 -0.73 -9.77 1.01
C SER A 33 -1.64 -10.67 1.85
N ARG A 34 -1.11 -11.34 2.89
CA ARG A 34 -1.91 -12.10 3.86
C ARG A 34 -2.91 -11.21 4.59
N LEU A 35 -2.46 -10.06 5.09
CA LEU A 35 -3.29 -9.10 5.80
C LEU A 35 -4.37 -8.48 4.90
N HIS A 36 -4.08 -8.26 3.61
CA HIS A 36 -5.06 -7.79 2.64
C HIS A 36 -6.17 -8.82 2.39
N VAL A 37 -5.83 -10.09 2.28
CA VAL A 37 -6.83 -11.16 2.13
C VAL A 37 -7.64 -11.35 3.42
N LYS A 38 -6.97 -11.30 4.58
CA LYS A 38 -7.60 -11.53 5.89
C LYS A 38 -8.49 -10.38 6.36
N ASN A 39 -7.99 -9.15 6.24
CA ASN A 39 -8.59 -7.97 6.85
C ASN A 39 -9.20 -7.01 5.82
N GLY A 40 -9.01 -7.25 4.52
CA GLY A 40 -9.56 -6.43 3.45
C GLY A 40 -11.07 -6.53 3.37
N THR A 41 -11.70 -5.45 2.92
CA THR A 41 -13.13 -5.47 2.59
C THR A 41 -13.36 -6.38 1.39
N LYS A 42 -14.46 -7.15 1.41
CA LYS A 42 -14.82 -8.00 0.27
C LYS A 42 -15.08 -7.15 -0.97
N PRO A 43 -14.63 -7.58 -2.17
CA PRO A 43 -14.81 -6.81 -3.40
C PRO A 43 -16.26 -6.39 -3.67
N GLU A 44 -17.24 -7.25 -3.40
CA GLU A 44 -18.66 -7.00 -3.63
C GLU A 44 -19.20 -5.92 -2.68
N GLU A 45 -18.78 -5.96 -1.42
CA GLU A 45 -19.15 -4.97 -0.42
C GLU A 45 -18.55 -3.60 -0.76
N PHE A 46 -17.27 -3.59 -1.16
CA PHE A 46 -16.60 -2.39 -1.63
C PHE A 46 -17.33 -1.80 -2.85
N ALA A 47 -17.67 -2.62 -3.85
CA ALA A 47 -18.40 -2.18 -5.03
C ALA A 47 -19.76 -1.55 -4.67
N ARG A 48 -20.52 -2.17 -3.76
CA ARG A 48 -21.80 -1.62 -3.27
C ARG A 48 -21.63 -0.24 -2.63
N LEU A 49 -20.57 -0.06 -1.84
CA LEU A 49 -20.27 1.22 -1.18
C LEU A 49 -19.85 2.30 -2.18
N VAL A 50 -19.02 1.94 -3.16
CA VAL A 50 -18.53 2.87 -4.19
C VAL A 50 -19.66 3.29 -5.13
N VAL A 51 -20.46 2.35 -5.65
CA VAL A 51 -21.57 2.66 -6.56
C VAL A 51 -22.55 3.64 -5.92
N LYS A 52 -22.89 3.44 -4.64
CA LYS A 52 -23.76 4.37 -3.90
C LYS A 52 -23.17 5.77 -3.81
N ASP A 53 -21.85 5.90 -3.63
CA ASP A 53 -21.19 7.20 -3.55
C ASP A 53 -21.06 7.87 -4.91
N VAL A 54 -20.69 7.12 -5.96
CA VAL A 54 -20.57 7.62 -7.33
C VAL A 54 -21.91 8.15 -7.84
N LEU A 55 -22.99 7.39 -7.64
CA LEU A 55 -24.31 7.77 -8.14
C LEU A 55 -24.94 8.93 -7.35
N LYS A 56 -24.61 9.10 -6.07
CA LYS A 56 -25.19 10.16 -5.21
C LYS A 56 -24.38 11.44 -5.19
N LYS A 57 -23.06 11.38 -5.40
CA LYS A 57 -22.19 12.56 -5.39
C LYS A 57 -22.03 13.05 -6.81
N LYS A 58 -22.45 14.28 -7.11
CA LYS A 58 -22.03 14.98 -8.33
C LYS A 58 -20.52 15.24 -8.22
N THR A 59 -19.72 14.30 -8.71
CA THR A 59 -18.27 14.42 -8.77
C THR A 59 -17.93 15.48 -9.81
N ALA A 60 -17.19 16.50 -9.41
CA ALA A 60 -16.66 17.55 -10.27
C ALA A 60 -15.18 17.76 -9.96
N LEU A 61 -14.45 18.49 -10.81
CA LEU A 61 -13.09 18.93 -10.49
C LEU A 61 -13.10 19.61 -9.11
N SER A 62 -12.18 19.22 -8.24
CA SER A 62 -12.04 19.64 -6.84
C SER A 62 -13.19 19.24 -5.89
N LYS A 63 -14.19 18.45 -6.33
CA LYS A 63 -15.31 18.02 -5.48
C LYS A 63 -15.66 16.55 -5.70
N GLY A 64 -15.28 15.71 -4.74
CA GLY A 64 -15.59 14.27 -4.78
C GLY A 64 -14.67 13.45 -5.69
N GLU A 65 -13.49 13.97 -6.03
CA GLU A 65 -12.47 13.30 -6.86
C GLU A 65 -11.99 11.98 -6.27
N TYR A 66 -12.02 11.86 -4.94
CA TYR A 66 -11.55 10.67 -4.23
C TYR A 66 -12.68 10.05 -3.40
N ILE A 67 -12.90 8.75 -3.61
CA ILE A 67 -13.80 7.93 -2.80
C ILE A 67 -12.95 7.04 -1.91
N TRP A 68 -12.91 7.37 -0.62
CA TRP A 68 -12.19 6.60 0.38
C TRP A 68 -13.13 5.57 1.03
N ARG A 69 -13.10 4.33 0.52
CA ARG A 69 -13.87 3.18 1.05
C ARG A 69 -12.95 1.98 1.28
N GLY A 70 -13.40 1.01 2.07
CA GLY A 70 -12.63 -0.18 2.44
C GLY A 70 -11.97 -0.11 3.83
N THR A 71 -11.28 -1.17 4.24
CA THR A 71 -10.59 -1.25 5.54
C THR A 71 -9.53 -0.15 5.65
N ASN A 72 -9.43 0.51 6.82
CA ASN A 72 -8.54 1.63 7.11
C ASN A 72 -8.84 2.95 6.36
N ALA A 73 -9.98 3.05 5.64
CA ALA A 73 -10.38 4.32 5.00
C ALA A 73 -10.66 5.45 6.00
N TYR A 74 -11.09 5.12 7.23
CA TYR A 74 -11.30 6.10 8.30
C TYR A 74 -10.00 6.77 8.76
N ILE A 75 -8.88 6.02 8.77
CA ILE A 75 -7.56 6.55 9.12
C ILE A 75 -7.13 7.58 8.08
N VAL A 76 -7.35 7.29 6.79
CA VAL A 76 -7.06 8.25 5.72
C VAL A 76 -7.92 9.51 5.86
N TRP A 77 -9.20 9.35 6.19
CA TRP A 77 -10.09 10.48 6.41
C TRP A 77 -9.61 11.38 7.55
N LEU A 78 -9.24 10.78 8.68
CA LEU A 78 -8.70 11.49 9.85
C LEU A 78 -7.37 12.18 9.53
N LEU A 79 -6.45 11.50 8.85
CA LEU A 79 -5.13 12.04 8.52
C LEU A 79 -5.20 13.13 7.43
N ASN A 80 -6.11 13.01 6.46
CA ASN A 80 -6.38 14.05 5.48
C ASN A 80 -6.97 15.31 6.14
N ALA A 81 -7.78 15.15 7.20
CA ALA A 81 -8.33 16.27 7.96
C ALA A 81 -7.28 16.97 8.84
N ILE A 82 -6.26 16.25 9.32
CA ILE A 82 -5.21 16.78 10.23
C ILE A 82 -3.97 17.30 9.46
N GLY A 83 -3.90 17.10 8.14
CA GLY A 83 -3.06 17.92 7.26
C GLY A 83 -1.57 17.56 7.16
N TRP A 84 -1.10 16.47 7.77
CA TRP A 84 0.34 16.14 7.76
C TRP A 84 0.68 15.11 6.66
N ARG A 85 1.17 15.60 5.53
CA ARG A 85 1.44 14.78 4.31
C ARG A 85 2.37 13.59 4.52
N LYS A 86 3.31 13.66 5.49
CA LYS A 86 4.33 12.63 5.74
C LYS A 86 3.86 11.45 6.62
N ILE A 87 2.69 11.50 7.24
CA ILE A 87 2.22 10.39 8.09
C ILE A 87 1.96 9.13 7.26
N PHE A 88 1.62 9.29 5.97
CA PHE A 88 1.40 8.17 5.07
C PHE A 88 2.67 7.39 4.75
N ASP A 89 3.85 8.00 4.84
CA ASP A 89 5.12 7.34 4.56
C ASP A 89 5.38 6.23 5.59
N GLY A 90 5.30 6.55 6.88
CA GLY A 90 5.52 5.57 7.95
C GLY A 90 4.49 4.43 7.95
N ILE A 91 3.22 4.72 7.66
CA ILE A 91 2.17 3.69 7.55
C ILE A 91 2.43 2.78 6.35
N SER A 92 2.82 3.36 5.22
CA SER A 92 3.09 2.59 3.99
C SER A 92 4.35 1.73 4.13
N GLU A 93 5.41 2.28 4.74
CA GLU A 93 6.66 1.57 5.03
C GLU A 93 6.45 0.43 6.02
N GLY A 94 5.75 0.68 7.14
CA GLY A 94 5.42 -0.34 8.11
C GLY A 94 4.55 -1.45 7.51
N GLY A 95 3.61 -1.08 6.63
CA GLY A 95 2.73 -2.02 5.94
C GLY A 95 3.43 -2.98 4.98
N VAL A 96 4.66 -2.70 4.55
CA VAL A 96 5.47 -3.60 3.70
C VAL A 96 6.72 -4.12 4.41
N GLY A 97 6.84 -3.93 5.72
CA GLY A 97 8.00 -4.40 6.48
C GLY A 97 9.32 -3.71 6.12
N LEU A 98 9.28 -2.46 5.63
CA LEU A 98 10.50 -1.65 5.37
C LEU A 98 11.13 -1.17 6.68
N THR A 99 11.64 -2.09 7.48
CA THR A 99 12.37 -1.80 8.72
C THR A 99 13.69 -1.09 8.42
N LYS A 100 14.33 -0.51 9.46
CA LYS A 100 15.64 0.14 9.31
C LYS A 100 16.68 -0.82 8.72
N ASP A 101 16.66 -2.08 9.12
CA ASP A 101 17.61 -3.10 8.63
C ASP A 101 17.36 -3.45 7.17
N VAL A 102 16.09 -3.62 6.77
CA VAL A 102 15.72 -3.86 5.36
C VAL A 102 16.14 -2.67 4.49
N LYS A 103 15.88 -1.44 4.92
CA LYS A 103 16.32 -0.23 4.19
C LYS A 103 17.83 -0.16 4.05
N LYS A 104 18.58 -0.47 5.12
CA LYS A 104 20.04 -0.51 5.10
C LYS A 104 20.56 -1.59 4.14
N SER A 105 19.93 -2.75 4.12
CA SER A 105 20.29 -3.82 3.18
C SER A 105 20.06 -3.43 1.72
N ILE A 106 18.89 -2.84 1.41
CA ILE A 106 18.57 -2.31 0.08
C ILE A 106 19.62 -1.27 -0.34
N GLN A 107 19.98 -0.35 0.56
CA GLN A 107 20.99 0.67 0.30
C GLN A 107 22.36 0.05 -0.03
N ASN A 108 22.80 -0.93 0.76
CA ASN A 108 24.07 -1.62 0.54
C ASN A 108 24.09 -2.37 -0.81
N LYS A 109 23.01 -3.10 -1.13
CA LYS A 109 22.87 -3.80 -2.43
C LYS A 109 22.89 -2.81 -3.59
N GLY A 110 22.19 -1.68 -3.47
CA GLY A 110 22.18 -0.62 -4.47
C GLY A 110 23.55 0.02 -4.70
N GLN A 111 24.30 0.30 -3.63
CA GLN A 111 25.66 0.84 -3.73
C GLN A 111 26.65 -0.16 -4.35
N GLY A 112 26.45 -1.46 -4.16
CA GLY A 112 27.26 -2.51 -4.79
C GLY A 112 27.06 -2.65 -6.31
N ILE A 113 25.97 -2.11 -6.86
CA ILE A 113 25.64 -2.16 -8.30
C ILE A 113 26.16 -0.93 -9.05
N LEU A 114 26.35 0.19 -8.34
CA LEU A 114 26.89 1.40 -8.96
C LEU A 114 28.40 1.22 -9.23
N PRO A 115 28.87 1.54 -10.46
CA PRO A 115 30.30 1.58 -10.71
C PRO A 115 30.93 2.57 -9.72
N LYS A 116 32.03 2.18 -9.07
CA LYS A 116 32.83 3.13 -8.31
C LYS A 116 33.25 4.24 -9.28
N ALA A 117 32.79 5.47 -9.02
CA ALA A 117 33.27 6.64 -9.73
C ALA A 117 34.80 6.63 -9.62
N SER A 118 35.45 6.45 -10.78
CA SER A 118 36.90 6.41 -10.91
C SER A 118 37.47 7.81 -10.94
#